data_AF-A0A814PZF8-F1
#
_entry.id   AF-A0A814PZF8-F1
#
_cell.length_a   1.000
_cell.length_b   1.000
_cell.length_c   1.000
_cell.angle_alpha   90.00
_cell.angle_beta   90.00
_cell.angle_gamma   90.00
#
_symmetry.space_group_name_H-M   'P 1'
#
loop_
_entity.id
_entity.type
_entity.pdbx_description
1 polymer ?
#
loop_
_entity_poly.entity_id
_entity_poly.type
_entity_poly.pdbx_seq_one_letter_code
_entity_poly.pdbx_strand_id
1 'polypeptide(L)'
;MKHPLIEKQIHLVCQGELKNNRGQKLYVFLFDEILLFTRIATRNGFKSYQLINYPILIEYLHIEDIEDGVKIPELSSGSFSRTLAGSKPARNVFRCSSLSTSDNNNKNSIILQARDMYDKQQWLSAFRSIIIMKEQ
;
A
#
# COMPACT_ATOMS: atom_id res chain seq x y z
N MET A 1 -12.18 -13.50 -14.31
CA MET A 1 -13.27 -12.64 -13.80
C MET A 1 -12.69 -11.25 -13.62
N LYS A 2 -13.23 -10.23 -14.32
CA LYS A 2 -12.80 -8.84 -14.16
C LYS A 2 -13.53 -8.25 -12.94
N HIS A 3 -12.84 -7.43 -12.15
CA HIS A 3 -13.43 -6.84 -10.94
C HIS A 3 -14.27 -5.62 -11.33
N PRO A 4 -15.57 -5.54 -10.99
CA PRO A 4 -16.46 -4.46 -11.45
C PRO A 4 -15.96 -3.05 -11.08
N LEU A 5 -15.34 -2.90 -9.90
CA LEU A 5 -14.73 -1.63 -9.50
C LEU A 5 -13.58 -1.20 -10.41
N ILE A 6 -12.77 -2.14 -10.89
CA ILE A 6 -11.59 -1.84 -11.72
C ILE A 6 -12.00 -1.39 -13.12
N GLU A 7 -13.06 -1.96 -13.68
CA GLU A 7 -13.54 -1.60 -15.03
C GLU A 7 -14.05 -0.17 -15.12
N LYS A 8 -14.48 0.41 -14.00
CA LYS A 8 -15.00 1.77 -13.92
C LYS A 8 -13.92 2.84 -13.75
N GLN A 9 -12.69 2.44 -13.43
CA GLN A 9 -11.62 3.39 -13.16
C GLN A 9 -11.03 3.92 -14.47
N ILE A 10 -11.01 5.24 -14.61
CA ILE A 10 -10.52 5.92 -15.81
C ILE A 10 -9.38 6.90 -15.51
N HIS A 11 -9.22 7.34 -14.26
CA HIS A 11 -8.22 8.31 -13.87
C HIS A 11 -7.17 7.68 -12.93
N LEU A 12 -5.99 7.39 -13.49
CA LEU A 12 -4.84 6.94 -12.71
C LEU A 12 -4.10 8.16 -12.13
N VAL A 13 -4.11 8.31 -10.81
CA VAL A 13 -3.50 9.44 -10.09
C VAL A 13 -2.01 9.20 -9.87
N CYS A 14 -1.65 8.02 -9.38
CA CYS A 14 -0.28 7.66 -9.07
C CYS A 14 -0.07 6.15 -9.25
N GLN A 15 1.15 5.75 -9.62
CA GLN A 15 1.53 4.35 -9.64
C GLN A 15 3.03 4.20 -9.38
N GLY A 16 3.43 3.04 -8.89
CA GLY A 16 4.83 2.78 -8.64
C GLY A 16 5.10 1.54 -7.83
N GLU A 17 6.38 1.30 -7.59
CA GLU A 17 6.86 0.14 -6.86
C GLU A 17 7.04 0.47 -5.38
N LEU A 18 6.43 -0.35 -4.52
CA LEU A 18 6.56 -0.26 -3.06
C LEU A 18 6.97 -1.62 -2.50
N LYS A 19 7.48 -1.67 -1.28
CA LYS A 19 7.74 -2.94 -0.56
C LYS A 19 6.79 -3.06 0.61
N ASN A 20 6.20 -4.23 0.83
CA ASN A 20 5.45 -4.47 2.06
C ASN A 20 6.38 -4.77 3.25
N ASN A 21 5.82 -4.90 4.45
CA ASN A 21 6.55 -5.27 5.67
C ASN A 21 7.28 -6.62 5.61
N ARG A 22 6.93 -7.50 4.66
CA ARG A 22 7.60 -8.78 4.40
C ARG A 22 8.74 -8.65 3.38
N GLY A 23 9.05 -7.43 2.92
CA GLY A 23 10.05 -7.15 1.90
C GLY A 23 9.62 -7.52 0.48
N GLN A 24 8.36 -7.92 0.27
CA GLN A 24 7.85 -8.28 -1.05
C GLN A 24 7.62 -7.00 -1.86
N LYS A 25 8.12 -7.01 -3.10
CA LYS A 25 7.94 -5.92 -4.04
C LYS A 25 6.54 -5.97 -4.64
N LEU A 26 5.83 -4.85 -4.55
CA LEU A 26 4.49 -4.65 -5.05
C LEU A 26 4.53 -3.55 -6.12
N TYR A 27 3.64 -3.65 -7.10
CA TYR A 27 3.31 -2.55 -7.98
C TYR A 27 1.93 -2.02 -7.57
N VAL A 28 1.85 -0.76 -7.20
CA VAL A 28 0.68 -0.14 -6.60
C VAL A 28 0.09 0.85 -7.58
N PHE A 29 -1.24 0.84 -7.71
CA PHE A 29 -1.99 1.79 -8.54
C PHE A 29 -2.99 2.54 -7.66
N LEU A 30 -2.90 3.86 -7.67
CA LEU A 30 -3.86 4.77 -7.05
C LEU A 30 -4.71 5.39 -8.15
N PHE A 31 -5.98 5.01 -8.19
CA PHE A 31 -7.01 5.68 -8.98
C PHE A 31 -7.76 6.69 -8.11
N ASP A 32 -8.66 7.43 -8.74
CA ASP A 32 -9.54 8.39 -8.08
C ASP A 32 -10.57 7.75 -7.13
N GLU A 33 -10.99 6.50 -7.37
CA GLU A 33 -11.94 5.80 -6.49
C GLU A 33 -11.37 4.58 -5.78
N ILE A 34 -10.28 3.98 -6.28
CA ILE A 34 -9.72 2.76 -5.68
C ILE A 34 -8.18 2.76 -5.60
N LEU A 35 -7.65 2.07 -4.60
CA LEU A 35 -6.24 1.72 -4.43
C LEU A 35 -6.04 0.23 -4.65
N LEU A 36 -5.11 -0.13 -5.53
CA LEU A 36 -4.79 -1.51 -5.90
C LEU A 36 -3.36 -1.87 -5.53
N PHE A 37 -3.20 -3.05 -4.93
CA PHE A 37 -1.90 -3.67 -4.68
C PHE A 37 -1.72 -4.87 -5.60
N THR A 38 -0.64 -4.91 -6.35
CA THR A 38 -0.37 -6.00 -7.30
C THR A 38 1.03 -6.55 -7.17
N ARG A 39 1.22 -7.79 -7.65
CA ARG A 39 2.52 -8.36 -7.97
C ARG A 39 2.62 -8.57 -9.47
N ILE A 40 3.82 -8.41 -10.01
CA ILE A 40 4.09 -8.77 -11.40
C ILE A 40 4.13 -10.30 -11.50
N ALA A 41 3.36 -10.86 -12.41
CA ALA A 41 3.38 -12.26 -12.80
C ALA A 41 3.72 -12.37 -14.29
N THR A 42 4.35 -13.48 -14.67
CA THR A 42 4.59 -13.78 -16.09
C THR A 42 3.80 -15.03 -16.44
N ARG A 43 2.95 -14.95 -17.46
CA ARG A 43 2.21 -16.10 -18.00
C ARG A 43 2.37 -16.12 -19.51
N ASN A 44 2.87 -17.23 -20.05
CA ASN A 44 3.08 -17.42 -21.49
C ASN A 44 3.92 -16.29 -22.13
N GLY A 45 4.94 -15.79 -21.43
CA GLY A 45 5.80 -14.69 -21.90
C GLY A 45 5.24 -13.28 -21.72
N PHE A 46 3.96 -13.13 -21.33
CA PHE A 46 3.35 -11.83 -21.08
C PHE A 46 3.42 -11.47 -19.59
N LYS A 47 3.84 -10.24 -19.29
CA LYS A 47 3.78 -9.67 -17.94
C LYS A 47 2.36 -9.21 -17.65
N SER A 48 1.83 -9.57 -16.48
CA SER A 48 0.54 -9.13 -15.98
C SER A 48 0.62 -8.75 -14.51
N TYR A 49 -0.30 -7.91 -14.07
CA TYR A 49 -0.44 -7.51 -12.67
C TYR A 49 -1.50 -8.37 -12.00
N GLN A 50 -1.11 -9.12 -10.98
CA GLN A 50 -2.03 -9.92 -10.16
C GLN A 50 -2.32 -9.18 -8.87
N LEU A 51 -3.61 -8.98 -8.57
CA LEU A 51 -4.04 -8.42 -7.28
C LEU A 51 -3.58 -9.32 -6.14
N ILE A 52 -3.00 -8.71 -5.10
CA ILE A 52 -2.61 -9.43 -3.89
C ILE A 52 -3.69 -9.36 -2.81
N ASN A 53 -4.47 -8.28 -2.80
CA ASN A 53 -5.51 -7.96 -1.82
C ASN A 53 -6.76 -7.45 -2.55
N TYR A 54 -7.87 -7.35 -1.82
CA TYR A 54 -9.07 -6.67 -2.32
C TYR A 54 -8.77 -5.17 -2.55
N PRO A 55 -9.33 -4.56 -3.61
CA PRO A 55 -9.24 -3.10 -3.82
C PRO A 55 -9.72 -2.33 -2.60
N ILE A 56 -8.98 -1.30 -2.18
CA ILE A 56 -9.45 -0.39 -1.12
C ILE A 56 -10.15 0.77 -1.80
N LEU A 57 -11.42 1.03 -1.44
CA LEU A 57 -12.13 2.21 -1.90
C LEU A 57 -11.54 3.46 -1.20
N ILE A 58 -11.33 4.54 -1.94
CA ILE A 58 -10.75 5.78 -1.41
C ILE A 58 -11.62 6.35 -0.28
N GLU A 59 -12.94 6.18 -0.33
CA GLU A 59 -13.86 6.60 0.73
C GLU A 59 -13.59 5.93 2.10
N TYR A 60 -12.95 4.76 2.11
CA TYR A 60 -12.59 4.02 3.32
C TYR A 60 -11.08 4.00 3.56
N LEU A 61 -10.30 4.67 2.72
CA LEU A 61 -8.84 4.66 2.80
C LEU A 61 -8.36 5.60 3.90
N HIS A 62 -7.53 5.06 4.79
CA HIS A 62 -6.81 5.85 5.79
C HIS A 62 -5.30 5.66 5.62
N ILE A 63 -4.58 6.77 5.70
CA ILE A 63 -3.13 6.84 5.52
C ILE A 63 -2.49 7.35 6.80
N GLU A 64 -1.58 6.56 7.35
CA GLU A 64 -0.75 6.92 8.50
C GLU A 64 0.69 7.08 8.04
N ASP A 65 1.25 8.28 8.17
CA ASP A 65 2.67 8.53 7.94
C ASP A 65 3.47 7.99 9.14
N ILE A 66 4.49 7.18 8.88
CA ILE A 66 5.35 6.61 9.92
C ILE A 66 6.71 7.30 9.86
N GLU A 67 7.10 7.94 10.97
CA GLU A 67 8.39 8.62 11.09
C GLU A 67 9.57 7.65 10.98
N ASP A 68 10.63 8.12 10.31
CA ASP A 68 11.87 7.37 10.18
C ASP A 68 12.53 7.21 11.56
N GLY A 69 13.10 6.04 11.83
CA GLY A 69 13.70 5.71 13.13
C GLY A 69 12.74 5.04 14.12
N VAL A 70 11.41 5.15 13.92
CA VAL A 70 10.43 4.49 14.78
C VAL A 70 10.48 2.98 14.56
N LYS A 71 10.55 2.23 15.67
CA LYS A 71 10.45 0.77 15.63
C LYS A 71 8.99 0.37 15.77
N ILE A 72 8.40 -0.14 14.69
CA ILE A 72 7.04 -0.68 14.72
C ILE A 72 7.07 -2.22 14.73
N PRO A 73 6.20 -2.90 15.52
CA PRO A 73 6.21 -4.36 15.66
C PRO A 73 6.01 -5.10 14.34
N GLU A 74 5.23 -4.54 13.42
CA GLU A 74 4.85 -5.20 12.16
C GLU A 74 5.99 -5.25 11.14
N LEU A 75 7.04 -4.42 11.30
CA LEU A 75 8.29 -4.52 10.54
C LEU A 75 9.27 -5.54 11.14
N SER A 76 9.00 -6.02 12.36
CA SER A 76 9.88 -6.94 13.10
C SER A 76 9.66 -8.42 12.75
N SER A 77 8.63 -8.75 11.96
CA SER A 77 8.19 -10.13 11.76
C SER A 77 8.62 -10.70 10.40
N GLY A 78 9.88 -11.13 10.31
CA GLY A 78 10.37 -12.00 9.25
C GLY A 78 11.00 -13.25 9.87
N SER A 79 10.60 -14.44 9.40
CA SER A 79 10.94 -15.77 9.97
C SER A 79 12.43 -16.15 10.07
N PHE A 80 13.36 -15.25 9.72
CA PHE A 80 14.80 -15.45 9.85
C PHE A 80 15.47 -14.56 10.92
N SER A 81 14.73 -13.65 11.56
CA SER A 81 15.24 -12.76 12.61
C SER A 81 15.21 -13.41 14.01
N ARG A 82 15.68 -14.66 14.13
CA ARG A 82 15.90 -15.31 15.43
C ARG A 82 17.35 -15.18 15.94
N THR A 83 18.18 -14.43 15.23
CA THR A 83 19.56 -14.12 15.63
C THR A 83 19.70 -12.63 15.95
N LEU A 84 19.61 -12.30 17.24
CA LEU A 84 20.17 -11.12 17.96
C LEU A 84 20.04 -9.68 17.41
N ALA A 85 19.54 -9.43 16.21
CA ALA A 85 19.33 -8.09 15.67
C ALA A 85 17.87 -7.67 15.89
N GLY A 86 17.65 -6.67 16.76
CA GLY A 86 16.32 -6.12 17.03
C GLY A 86 15.62 -5.57 15.77
N SER A 87 14.31 -5.28 15.91
CA SER A 87 13.48 -4.70 14.84
C SER A 87 14.20 -3.57 14.10
N LYS A 88 14.26 -3.68 12.76
CA LYS A 88 14.82 -2.62 11.91
C LYS A 88 13.92 -1.39 12.03
N PRO A 89 14.49 -0.19 12.30
CA PRO A 89 13.69 1.02 12.35
C PRO A 89 13.02 1.28 10.99
N ALA A 90 11.84 1.88 11.02
CA ALA A 90 11.14 2.34 9.85
C ALA A 90 12.02 3.34 9.07
N ARG A 91 11.96 3.25 7.73
CA ARG A 91 12.62 4.20 6.83
C ARG A 91 11.82 4.33 5.55
N ASN A 92 11.34 5.53 5.26
CA ASN A 92 10.45 5.84 4.14
C ASN A 92 9.18 4.99 4.15
N VAL A 93 8.56 4.83 5.32
CA VAL A 93 7.40 3.96 5.52
C VAL A 93 6.12 4.76 5.74
N PHE A 94 5.00 4.23 5.26
CA PHE A 94 3.65 4.65 5.62
C PHE A 94 2.73 3.43 5.70
N ARG A 95 1.56 3.57 6.32
CA ARG A 95 0.54 2.52 6.44
C ARG A 95 -0.73 2.94 5.73
N CYS A 96 -1.30 2.00 4.98
CA CYS A 96 -2.63 2.12 4.40
C CYS A 96 -3.58 1.17 5.12
N SER A 97 -4.77 1.62 5.48
CA SER A 97 -5.80 0.80 6.11
C SER A 97 -7.18 1.10 5.54
N SER A 98 -8.07 0.11 5.54
CA SER A 98 -9.47 0.28 5.20
C SER A 98 -10.31 0.36 6.48
N LEU A 99 -10.97 1.49 6.75
CA LEU A 99 -11.99 1.61 7.79
C LEU A 99 -13.36 1.21 7.21
N SER A 100 -13.60 -0.09 7.06
CA SER A 100 -14.97 -0.55 6.79
C SER A 100 -15.77 -0.52 8.09
N THR A 101 -16.96 0.10 8.05
CA THR A 101 -17.92 0.22 9.17
C THR A 101 -18.37 -1.13 9.75
N SER A 102 -18.10 -2.26 9.07
CA SER A 102 -18.51 -3.59 9.50
C SER A 102 -17.57 -4.31 10.46
N ASP A 103 -16.29 -3.91 10.57
CA ASP A 103 -15.31 -4.73 11.26
C ASP A 103 -14.33 -3.90 12.09
N ASN A 104 -14.42 -4.07 13.42
CA ASN A 104 -13.53 -3.55 14.46
C ASN A 104 -12.13 -4.19 14.42
N ASN A 105 -11.57 -4.39 13.22
CA ASN A 105 -10.37 -5.15 13.01
C ASN A 105 -9.42 -4.35 12.11
N ASN A 106 -8.28 -3.96 12.68
CA ASN A 106 -7.04 -3.56 11.98
C ASN A 106 -6.51 -4.58 10.94
N LYS A 107 -7.31 -5.59 10.54
CA LYS A 107 -6.94 -6.74 9.70
C LYS A 107 -6.66 -6.39 8.24
N ASN A 108 -7.14 -5.25 7.74
CA ASN A 108 -6.86 -4.79 6.37
C ASN A 108 -5.88 -3.60 6.33
N SER A 109 -4.90 -3.60 7.23
CA SER A 109 -3.78 -2.65 7.17
C SER A 109 -2.58 -3.26 6.44
N ILE A 110 -1.92 -2.46 5.61
CA ILE A 110 -0.67 -2.82 4.94
C ILE A 110 0.35 -1.72 5.15
N ILE A 111 1.55 -2.11 5.58
CA ILE A 111 2.68 -1.20 5.72
C ILE A 111 3.50 -1.26 4.43
N LEU A 112 3.78 -0.09 3.89
CA LEU A 112 4.46 0.09 2.62
C LEU A 112 5.70 0.96 2.81
N GLN A 113 6.78 0.52 2.18
CA GLN A 113 8.06 1.20 2.15
C GLN A 113 8.33 1.71 0.74
N ALA A 114 8.52 3.02 0.63
CA ALA A 114 8.97 3.70 -0.59
C ALA A 114 10.48 3.57 -0.78
N ARG A 115 10.96 3.89 -1.99
CA ARG A 115 12.38 3.79 -2.34
C ARG A 115 13.25 4.75 -1.55
N ASP A 116 12.79 5.98 -1.43
CA ASP A 116 13.46 7.09 -0.76
C ASP A 116 12.42 8.07 -0.18
N MET A 117 12.90 9.14 0.45
CA MET A 117 12.03 10.13 1.09
C MET A 117 11.19 10.89 0.06
N TYR A 118 11.73 11.15 -1.13
CA TYR A 118 11.02 11.88 -2.18
C TYR A 118 9.87 11.04 -2.74
N ASP A 119 10.12 9.76 -3.02
CA ASP A 119 9.12 8.78 -3.44
C ASP A 119 8.01 8.65 -2.38
N LYS A 120 8.36 8.58 -1.09
CA LYS A 120 7.37 8.63 0.01
C LYS A 120 6.50 9.89 -0.05
N GLN A 121 7.10 11.07 -0.21
CA GLN A 121 6.36 12.33 -0.26
C GLN A 121 5.45 12.43 -1.49
N GLN A 122 5.85 11.88 -2.64
CA GLN A 122 4.98 11.80 -3.82
C GLN A 122 3.73 10.98 -3.55
N TRP A 123 3.89 9.79 -2.93
CA TRP A 123 2.76 8.95 -2.53
C TRP A 123 1.84 9.64 -1.53
N LEU A 124 2.39 10.18 -0.44
CA LEU A 124 1.61 10.87 0.58
C LEU A 124 0.86 12.08 0.02
N SER A 125 1.50 12.84 -0.87
CA SER A 125 0.86 13.98 -1.54
C SER A 125 -0.28 13.53 -2.45
N ALA A 126 -0.07 12.48 -3.23
CA ALA A 126 -1.10 11.92 -4.11
C ALA A 126 -2.34 11.43 -3.33
N PHE A 127 -2.11 10.73 -2.20
CA PHE A 127 -3.21 10.33 -1.32
C PHE A 127 -3.95 11.54 -0.73
N ARG A 128 -3.23 12.54 -0.24
CA ARG A 128 -3.86 13.76 0.33
C ARG A 128 -4.72 14.48 -0.70
N SER A 129 -4.21 14.65 -1.92
CA SER A 129 -4.96 15.31 -3.00
C SER A 129 -6.28 14.59 -3.30
N ILE A 130 -6.28 13.26 -3.36
CA ILE A 130 -7.47 12.50 -3.72
C ILE A 130 -8.48 12.41 -2.57
N ILE A 131 -8.02 12.32 -1.33
CA ILE A 131 -8.89 12.31 -0.14
C ILE A 131 -9.59 13.67 -0.01
N ILE A 132 -8.86 14.78 -0.13
CA ILE A 132 -9.43 16.14 -0.10
C ILE A 132 -10.47 16.33 -1.21
N MET A 133 -10.20 15.82 -2.42
CA MET A 133 -11.16 15.89 -3.53
C MET A 133 -12.45 15.10 -3.29
N LYS A 134 -12.45 14.09 -2.41
CA LYS A 134 -13.61 13.25 -2.10
C LYS A 134 -14.42 13.74 -0.89
N GLU A 135 -13.87 14.65 -0.08
CA GLU A 135 -14.57 15.30 1.03
C GLU A 135 -15.41 16.53 0.61
N GLN A 136 -15.38 16.90 -0.68
CA GLN A 136 -16.17 17.99 -1.28
C GLN A 136 -17.43 17.47 -1.96
#